data_AF-A0AAV5SYF4-F1
#
_entry.id   AF-A0AAV5SYF4-F1
#
_cell.length_a   1.000
_cell.length_b   1.000
_cell.length_c   1.000
_cell.angle_alpha   90.00
_cell.angle_beta   90.00
_cell.angle_gamma   90.00
#
_symmetry.space_group_name_H-M   'P 1'
#
loop_
_entity.id
_entity.type
_entity.pdbx_description
1 polymer ?
#
loop_
_entity_poly.entity_id
_entity_poly.type
_entity_poly.pdbx_seq_one_letter_code
_entity_poly.pdbx_strand_id
1 'polypeptide(L)'
;KELPYEQSHEVFWTILYQRPNLRSAIVAQCKERGEQYAWYWKNISTANASIADVPRDIPMVTGDPLDASIVSGGPFLSFSKEMRKLIFVNSKSLVDEMSADIETRAKGPEGVRLALDAEWSRYEMYSAASILQIALDDVTYIVDVDSLPSDLLQPYIDMIFSHPKILKLGFHFHADLAQLRMAKSLRGCESLDSPKNLSCILQLIVDLSKETGWRSNSAEIHREFG
;
A
#
# COMPACT_ATOMS: atom_id res chain seq x y z
N LYS A 1 -11.87 -11.99 14.25
CA LYS A 1 -12.86 -10.92 14.01
C LYS A 1 -13.60 -11.28 12.74
N GLU A 2 -14.87 -11.67 12.86
CA GLU A 2 -15.70 -12.00 11.69
C GLU A 2 -16.00 -10.71 10.92
N LEU A 3 -15.57 -10.66 9.66
CA LEU A 3 -16.07 -9.65 8.72
C LEU A 3 -17.57 -9.91 8.48
N PRO A 4 -18.44 -8.88 8.64
CA PRO A 4 -19.86 -8.97 8.33
C PRO A 4 -20.09 -9.55 6.93
N TYR A 5 -21.14 -10.35 6.79
CA TYR A 5 -21.51 -11.09 5.58
C TYR A 5 -21.48 -10.25 4.28
N GLU A 6 -21.92 -8.99 4.37
CA GLU A 6 -21.95 -8.05 3.24
C GLU A 6 -20.55 -7.60 2.80
N GLN A 7 -19.61 -7.43 3.74
CA GLN A 7 -18.23 -7.00 3.44
C GLN A 7 -17.42 -8.09 2.73
N SER A 8 -17.64 -9.37 3.05
CA SER A 8 -16.96 -10.48 2.36
C SER A 8 -17.48 -10.66 0.94
N HIS A 9 -18.73 -10.29 0.67
CA HIS A 9 -19.34 -10.51 -0.63
C HIS A 9 -18.69 -9.65 -1.72
N GLU A 10 -18.59 -8.33 -1.51
CA GLU A 10 -17.96 -7.42 -2.48
C GLU A 10 -16.48 -7.75 -2.69
N VAL A 11 -15.80 -8.20 -1.64
CA VAL A 11 -14.39 -8.54 -1.74
C VAL A 11 -14.19 -9.84 -2.52
N PHE A 12 -14.93 -10.90 -2.22
CA PHE A 12 -14.88 -12.15 -2.99
C PHE A 12 -15.29 -11.94 -4.44
N TRP A 13 -16.27 -11.07 -4.67
CA TRP A 13 -16.68 -10.65 -6.00
C TRP A 13 -15.53 -9.98 -6.77
N THR A 14 -14.93 -8.95 -6.17
CA THR A 14 -13.82 -8.19 -6.78
C THR A 14 -12.63 -9.10 -7.09
N ILE A 15 -12.29 -10.00 -6.18
CA ILE A 15 -11.21 -10.98 -6.37
C ILE A 15 -11.53 -11.93 -7.52
N LEU A 16 -12.75 -12.47 -7.60
CA LEU A 16 -13.12 -13.38 -8.69
C LEU A 16 -13.20 -12.69 -10.05
N TYR A 17 -13.53 -11.40 -10.07
CA TYR A 17 -13.55 -10.59 -11.28
C TYR A 17 -12.13 -10.31 -11.77
N GLN A 18 -11.24 -9.86 -10.88
CA GLN A 18 -9.87 -9.47 -11.23
C GLN A 18 -8.92 -10.68 -11.36
N ARG A 19 -9.12 -11.73 -10.56
CA ARG A 19 -8.25 -12.90 -10.42
C ARG A 19 -9.08 -14.20 -10.34
N PRO A 20 -9.72 -14.62 -11.45
CA PRO A 20 -10.66 -15.76 -11.46
C PRO A 20 -10.05 -17.09 -11.02
N ASN A 21 -8.72 -17.24 -11.10
CA ASN A 21 -7.98 -18.40 -10.61
C ASN A 21 -8.03 -18.57 -9.08
N LEU A 22 -8.40 -17.54 -8.32
CA LEU A 22 -8.50 -17.58 -6.85
C LEU A 22 -9.83 -18.16 -6.33
N ARG A 23 -10.69 -18.66 -7.22
CA ARG A 23 -12.01 -19.22 -6.87
C ARG A 23 -11.95 -20.36 -5.87
N SER A 24 -11.01 -21.28 -6.02
CA SER A 24 -10.86 -22.41 -5.11
C SER A 24 -10.56 -21.96 -3.67
N ALA A 25 -9.76 -20.89 -3.52
CA ALA A 25 -9.42 -20.31 -2.22
C ALA A 25 -10.65 -19.65 -1.56
N ILE A 26 -11.43 -18.88 -2.32
CA ILE A 26 -12.67 -18.25 -1.84
C ILE A 26 -13.68 -19.31 -1.41
N VAL A 27 -13.89 -20.35 -2.24
CA VAL A 27 -14.80 -21.45 -1.92
C VAL A 27 -14.36 -22.16 -0.64
N ALA A 28 -13.06 -22.41 -0.46
CA ALA A 28 -12.53 -23.02 0.75
C ALA A 28 -12.82 -22.17 2.01
N GLN A 29 -12.59 -20.86 1.93
CA GLN A 29 -12.87 -19.93 3.02
C GLN A 29 -14.37 -19.83 3.33
N CYS A 30 -15.23 -19.97 2.32
CA CYS A 30 -16.69 -19.92 2.49
C CYS A 30 -17.26 -21.19 3.14
N LYS A 31 -16.59 -22.35 3.03
CA LYS A 31 -17.06 -23.60 3.63
C LYS A 31 -17.16 -23.51 5.16
N GLU A 32 -16.26 -22.77 5.79
CA GLU A 32 -16.30 -22.50 7.24
C GLU A 32 -17.57 -21.75 7.67
N ARG A 33 -18.21 -21.05 6.73
CA ARG A 33 -19.45 -20.27 6.95
C ARG A 33 -20.72 -20.99 6.46
N GLY A 34 -20.58 -22.12 5.78
CA GLY A 34 -21.70 -22.95 5.33
C GLY A 34 -21.62 -23.38 3.86
N GLU A 35 -22.03 -24.62 3.61
CA GLU A 35 -22.01 -25.26 2.28
C GLU A 35 -22.80 -24.47 1.22
N GLN A 36 -23.92 -23.84 1.59
CA GLN A 36 -24.72 -23.03 0.65
C GLN A 36 -23.96 -21.80 0.14
N TYR A 37 -23.18 -21.14 1.02
CA TYR A 37 -22.41 -19.96 0.66
C TYR A 37 -21.19 -20.34 -0.20
N ALA A 38 -20.51 -21.44 0.14
CA ALA A 38 -19.45 -21.99 -0.70
C ALA A 38 -19.97 -22.44 -2.08
N TRP A 39 -21.17 -23.03 -2.14
CA TRP A 39 -21.82 -23.42 -3.39
C TRP A 39 -22.12 -22.21 -4.28
N TYR A 40 -22.58 -21.09 -3.72
CA TYR A 40 -22.80 -19.85 -4.45
C TYR A 40 -21.53 -19.39 -5.18
N TRP A 41 -20.41 -19.22 -4.46
CA TRP A 41 -19.14 -18.76 -5.02
C TRP A 41 -18.49 -19.76 -5.98
N LYS A 42 -18.74 -21.05 -5.80
CA LYS A 42 -18.28 -22.08 -6.72
C LYS A 42 -18.94 -21.94 -8.10
N ASN A 43 -20.24 -21.63 -8.13
CA ASN A 43 -21.05 -21.70 -9.35
C ASN A 43 -21.33 -20.33 -10.00
N ILE A 44 -21.04 -19.22 -9.33
CA ILE A 44 -21.29 -17.89 -9.89
C ILE A 44 -20.43 -17.62 -11.12
N SER A 45 -21.02 -17.19 -12.24
CA SER A 45 -20.26 -16.81 -13.43
C SER A 45 -19.98 -15.31 -13.41
N THR A 46 -18.72 -14.93 -13.22
CA THR A 46 -18.30 -13.51 -13.31
C THR A 46 -18.25 -13.01 -14.75
N ALA A 47 -18.26 -13.91 -15.74
CA ALA A 47 -18.26 -13.57 -17.17
C ALA A 47 -19.62 -13.02 -17.67
N ASN A 48 -20.71 -13.27 -16.93
CA ASN A 48 -22.06 -12.82 -17.27
C ASN A 48 -22.63 -11.82 -16.25
N ALA A 49 -21.84 -11.42 -15.25
CA ALA A 49 -22.33 -10.57 -14.20
C ALA A 49 -22.24 -9.10 -14.62
N SER A 50 -23.35 -8.39 -14.48
CA SER A 50 -23.41 -6.98 -14.80
C SER A 50 -22.88 -6.18 -13.61
N ILE A 51 -22.24 -5.03 -13.86
CA ILE A 51 -21.95 -4.00 -12.84
C ILE A 51 -23.21 -3.66 -12.00
N ALA A 52 -24.41 -3.96 -12.52
CA ALA A 52 -25.66 -3.82 -11.79
C ALA A 52 -25.83 -4.72 -10.56
N ASP A 53 -25.01 -5.77 -10.39
CA ASP A 53 -25.16 -6.78 -9.32
C ASP A 53 -24.33 -6.47 -8.05
N VAL A 54 -23.47 -5.43 -8.09
CA VAL A 54 -22.80 -4.89 -6.90
C VAL A 54 -23.78 -3.95 -6.18
N PRO A 55 -23.98 -4.06 -4.85
CA PRO A 55 -24.79 -3.10 -4.09
C PRO A 55 -24.29 -1.67 -4.37
N ARG A 56 -25.09 -0.89 -5.11
CA ARG A 56 -24.73 0.46 -5.57
C ARG A 56 -24.73 1.51 -4.47
N ASP A 57 -24.92 1.08 -3.22
CA ASP A 57 -25.11 1.96 -2.07
C ASP A 57 -23.80 2.47 -1.49
N ILE A 58 -22.65 1.95 -1.94
CA ILE A 58 -21.37 2.63 -1.78
C ILE A 58 -21.21 3.57 -2.98
N PRO A 59 -21.32 4.90 -2.80
CA PRO A 59 -21.06 5.83 -3.89
C PRO A 59 -19.64 5.62 -4.39
N MET A 60 -19.49 5.00 -5.56
CA MET A 60 -18.24 4.99 -6.29
C MET A 60 -17.93 6.42 -6.66
N VAL A 61 -17.04 7.04 -5.89
CA VAL A 61 -16.46 8.33 -6.24
C VAL A 61 -15.58 8.08 -7.47
N THR A 62 -16.08 8.49 -8.63
CA THR A 62 -15.36 8.45 -9.88
C THR A 62 -14.79 9.83 -10.15
N GLY A 63 -13.47 9.93 -10.34
CA GLY A 63 -12.79 11.22 -10.45
C GLY A 63 -11.31 11.14 -10.10
N ASP A 64 -10.61 12.24 -10.30
CA ASP A 64 -9.24 12.38 -9.82
C ASP A 64 -9.24 12.39 -8.28
N PRO A 65 -8.57 11.45 -7.60
CA PRO A 65 -8.51 11.42 -6.14
C PRO A 65 -7.78 12.64 -5.54
N LEU A 66 -7.09 13.45 -6.35
CA LEU A 66 -6.49 14.72 -5.93
C LEU A 66 -7.44 15.91 -6.08
N ASP A 67 -8.60 15.74 -6.74
CA ASP A 67 -9.58 16.80 -6.88
C ASP A 67 -10.35 16.99 -5.56
N ALA A 68 -9.98 18.05 -4.83
CA ALA A 68 -10.60 18.43 -3.57
C ALA A 68 -12.10 18.79 -3.70
N SER A 69 -12.61 19.01 -4.91
CA SER A 69 -14.05 19.17 -5.16
C SER A 69 -14.80 17.82 -5.20
N ILE A 70 -14.07 16.73 -5.49
CA ILE A 70 -14.57 15.36 -5.56
C ILE A 70 -14.42 14.68 -4.20
N VAL A 71 -13.24 14.84 -3.57
CA VAL A 71 -12.95 14.36 -2.21
C VAL A 71 -13.06 15.55 -1.26
N SER A 72 -14.30 15.98 -0.98
CA SER A 72 -14.53 17.06 -0.01
C SER A 72 -13.98 16.64 1.35
N GLY A 73 -13.25 17.55 2.03
CA GLY A 73 -12.58 17.33 3.33
C GLY A 73 -13.52 16.92 4.46
N GLY A 74 -14.04 15.69 4.37
CA GLY A 74 -14.81 15.02 5.41
C GLY A 74 -13.90 14.53 6.53
N PRO A 75 -14.41 13.68 7.44
CA PRO A 75 -13.66 13.23 8.62
C PRO A 75 -12.50 12.27 8.29
N PHE A 76 -12.28 11.94 7.02
CA PHE A 76 -11.28 10.97 6.58
C PHE A 76 -10.02 11.68 6.06
N LEU A 77 -8.87 11.09 6.36
CA LEU A 77 -7.60 11.56 5.80
C LEU A 77 -7.66 11.50 4.26
N SER A 78 -7.35 12.61 3.63
CA SER A 78 -7.27 12.75 2.17
C SER A 78 -5.88 13.24 1.78
N PHE A 79 -5.56 13.22 0.48
CA PHE A 79 -4.28 13.77 0.01
C PHE A 79 -4.11 15.24 0.43
N SER A 80 -2.87 15.61 0.73
CA SER A 80 -2.52 17.00 1.04
C SER A 80 -2.73 17.90 -0.18
N LYS A 81 -2.87 19.21 0.03
CA LYS A 81 -3.01 20.17 -1.08
C LYS A 81 -1.73 20.32 -1.90
N GLU A 82 -0.62 19.88 -1.31
CA GLU A 82 0.71 19.85 -1.84
C GLU A 82 0.91 18.68 -2.80
N MET A 83 0.12 17.61 -2.67
CA MET A 83 0.13 16.46 -3.56
C MET A 83 -0.39 16.86 -4.95
N ARG A 84 0.47 16.76 -5.96
CA ARG A 84 0.18 17.19 -7.35
C ARG A 84 0.03 16.02 -8.30
N LYS A 85 0.62 14.87 -7.98
CA LYS A 85 0.70 13.74 -8.90
C LYS A 85 0.54 12.41 -8.18
N LEU A 86 -0.25 11.54 -8.78
CA LEU A 86 -0.27 10.11 -8.51
C LEU A 86 0.17 9.39 -9.78
N ILE A 87 1.27 8.66 -9.72
CA ILE A 87 1.88 8.04 -10.90
C ILE A 87 1.87 6.53 -10.69
N PHE A 88 1.13 5.82 -11.54
CA PHE A 88 1.14 4.36 -11.56
C PHE A 88 2.32 3.86 -12.40
N VAL A 89 3.35 3.35 -11.74
CA VAL A 89 4.61 2.94 -12.36
C VAL A 89 4.52 1.48 -12.80
N ASN A 90 4.27 1.27 -14.09
CA ASN A 90 4.06 -0.04 -14.72
C ASN A 90 4.88 -0.25 -16.01
N SER A 91 5.83 0.63 -16.30
CA SER A 91 6.70 0.53 -17.48
C SER A 91 8.11 1.02 -17.18
N LYS A 92 9.08 0.59 -17.99
CA LYS A 92 10.48 1.03 -17.87
C LYS A 92 10.61 2.56 -17.84
N SER A 93 9.91 3.26 -18.74
CA SER A 93 9.97 4.73 -18.81
C SER A 93 9.57 5.39 -17.50
N LEU A 94 8.52 4.88 -16.85
CA LEU A 94 8.03 5.43 -15.58
C LEU A 94 8.93 5.07 -14.41
N VAL A 95 9.54 3.88 -14.46
CA VAL A 95 10.57 3.49 -13.48
C VAL A 95 11.80 4.40 -13.60
N ASP A 96 12.27 4.68 -14.82
CA ASP A 96 13.38 5.60 -15.08
C ASP A 96 13.06 7.02 -14.58
N GLU A 97 11.85 7.53 -14.85
CA GLU A 97 11.38 8.85 -14.39
C GLU A 97 11.35 8.94 -12.86
N MET A 98 10.71 7.97 -12.21
CA MET A 98 10.66 7.88 -10.74
C MET A 98 12.06 7.84 -10.13
N SER A 99 12.95 7.02 -10.69
CA SER A 99 14.33 6.91 -10.21
C SER A 99 15.08 8.23 -10.33
N ALA A 100 15.01 8.88 -11.49
CA ALA A 100 15.70 10.13 -11.73
C ALA A 100 15.21 11.25 -10.80
N ASP A 101 13.90 11.33 -10.53
CA ASP A 101 13.32 12.28 -9.59
C ASP A 101 13.84 12.05 -8.16
N ILE A 102 13.72 10.82 -7.64
CA ILE A 102 14.15 10.49 -6.27
C ILE A 102 15.66 10.69 -6.09
N GLU A 103 16.48 10.24 -7.05
CA GLU A 103 17.94 10.45 -6.99
C GLU A 103 18.32 11.94 -7.00
N THR A 104 17.62 12.73 -7.82
CA THR A 104 17.86 14.18 -7.89
C THR A 104 17.55 14.85 -6.56
N ARG A 105 16.43 14.48 -5.92
CA ARG A 105 16.08 14.97 -4.58
C ARG A 105 17.09 14.53 -3.52
N ALA A 106 17.56 13.27 -3.59
CA ALA A 106 18.54 12.72 -2.66
C ALA A 106 19.92 13.40 -2.72
N LYS A 107 20.26 14.09 -3.82
CA LYS A 107 21.50 14.88 -3.96
C LYS A 107 21.47 16.18 -3.14
N GLY A 108 20.29 16.63 -2.69
CA GLY A 108 20.15 17.81 -1.84
C GLY A 108 20.96 17.71 -0.53
N PRO A 109 21.27 18.84 0.12
CA PRO A 109 22.01 18.86 1.38
C PRO A 109 21.30 18.06 2.48
N GLU A 110 19.97 18.15 2.54
CA GLU A 110 19.10 17.49 3.51
C GLU A 110 18.74 16.04 3.14
N GLY A 111 19.15 15.56 1.97
CA GLY A 111 18.67 14.30 1.40
C GLY A 111 17.18 14.36 1.03
N VAL A 112 16.54 13.19 0.98
CA VAL A 112 15.11 13.07 0.67
C VAL A 112 14.43 12.18 1.71
N ARG A 113 13.20 12.56 2.07
CA ARG A 113 12.31 11.78 2.94
C ARG A 113 11.20 11.23 2.06
N LEU A 114 10.92 9.95 2.21
CA LEU A 114 9.80 9.31 1.53
C LEU A 114 9.07 8.38 2.50
N ALA A 115 7.77 8.24 2.31
CA ALA A 115 6.96 7.25 3.01
C ALA A 115 6.76 6.02 2.11
N LEU A 116 6.78 4.84 2.72
CA LEU A 116 6.62 3.56 2.06
C LEU A 116 5.43 2.81 2.66
N ASP A 117 4.68 2.15 1.77
CA ASP A 117 3.62 1.20 2.12
C ASP A 117 3.57 0.12 1.03
N ALA A 118 3.10 -1.07 1.36
CA ALA A 118 2.99 -2.15 0.39
C ALA A 118 1.64 -2.86 0.52
N GLU A 119 1.10 -3.29 -0.61
CA GLU A 119 -0.19 -4.00 -0.65
C GLU A 119 -0.02 -5.41 -1.19
N TRP A 120 -0.71 -6.34 -0.55
CA TRP A 120 -0.74 -7.75 -0.90
C TRP A 120 -2.11 -8.38 -0.61
N SER A 121 -2.37 -9.52 -1.24
CA SER A 121 -3.62 -10.26 -1.02
C SER A 121 -3.66 -10.86 0.38
N ARG A 122 -4.73 -10.59 1.12
CA ARG A 122 -5.02 -11.29 2.40
C ARG A 122 -5.60 -12.69 2.21
N TYR A 123 -5.88 -13.06 0.97
CA TYR A 123 -6.61 -14.30 0.62
C TYR A 123 -5.65 -15.42 0.18
N GLU A 124 -4.36 -15.12 0.08
CA GLU A 124 -3.31 -16.09 -0.17
C GLU A 124 -2.47 -16.26 1.10
N MET A 125 -2.29 -17.51 1.54
CA MET A 125 -1.50 -17.84 2.74
C MET A 125 -0.04 -17.36 2.65
N TYR A 126 0.48 -17.21 1.42
CA TYR A 126 1.83 -16.73 1.12
C TYR A 126 1.79 -15.64 0.05
N SER A 127 1.01 -14.58 0.26
CA SER A 127 0.95 -13.48 -0.70
C SER A 127 2.27 -12.71 -0.72
N ALA A 128 2.83 -12.56 -1.92
CA ALA A 128 3.82 -11.53 -2.19
C ALA A 128 3.15 -10.17 -2.30
N ALA A 129 3.94 -9.10 -2.15
CA ALA A 129 3.53 -7.75 -2.48
C ALA A 129 3.24 -7.63 -3.98
N SER A 130 2.09 -7.04 -4.32
CA SER A 130 1.74 -6.70 -5.70
C SER A 130 1.95 -5.22 -6.01
N ILE A 131 1.85 -4.36 -4.98
CA ILE A 131 2.04 -2.91 -5.11
C ILE A 131 3.00 -2.44 -4.02
N LEU A 132 3.85 -1.49 -4.39
CA LEU A 132 4.65 -0.69 -3.46
C LEU A 132 4.29 0.78 -3.68
N GLN A 133 3.77 1.45 -2.66
CA GLN A 133 3.57 2.90 -2.67
C GLN A 133 4.82 3.61 -2.15
N ILE A 134 5.25 4.65 -2.86
CA ILE A 134 6.36 5.53 -2.48
C ILE A 134 5.85 6.97 -2.53
N ALA A 135 5.62 7.57 -1.37
CA ALA A 135 5.10 8.93 -1.27
C ALA A 135 6.20 9.92 -0.90
N LEU A 136 6.27 11.01 -1.67
CA LEU A 136 7.00 12.24 -1.36
C LEU A 136 5.99 13.36 -1.07
N ASP A 137 6.46 14.56 -0.78
CA ASP A 137 5.61 15.69 -0.39
C ASP A 137 4.58 16.08 -1.48
N ASP A 138 4.95 15.96 -2.75
CA ASP A 138 4.18 16.45 -3.91
C ASP A 138 3.82 15.37 -4.93
N VAL A 139 4.33 14.15 -4.78
CA VAL A 139 4.09 13.03 -5.69
C VAL A 139 4.05 11.71 -4.94
N THR A 140 3.13 10.84 -5.33
CA THR A 140 3.10 9.44 -4.90
C THR A 140 3.24 8.52 -6.11
N TYR A 141 4.23 7.64 -6.05
CA TYR A 141 4.42 6.57 -7.02
C TYR A 141 3.75 5.30 -6.51
N ILE A 142 2.92 4.69 -7.35
CA ILE A 142 2.28 3.40 -7.09
C ILE A 142 2.94 2.40 -8.03
N VAL A 143 3.90 1.64 -7.51
CA VAL A 143 4.75 0.74 -8.30
C VAL A 143 4.09 -0.62 -8.41
N ASP A 144 3.88 -1.10 -9.64
CA ASP A 144 3.36 -2.43 -9.92
C ASP A 144 4.50 -3.47 -9.81
N VAL A 145 4.65 -4.00 -8.60
CA VAL A 145 5.70 -4.97 -8.27
C VAL A 145 5.41 -6.34 -8.91
N ASP A 146 4.15 -6.63 -9.24
CA ASP A 146 3.71 -7.92 -9.80
C ASP A 146 4.03 -8.01 -11.30
N SER A 147 3.81 -6.93 -12.07
CA SER A 147 3.98 -6.95 -13.53
C SER A 147 5.37 -6.58 -14.03
N LEU A 148 6.13 -5.76 -13.28
CA LEU A 148 7.44 -5.30 -13.70
C LEU A 148 8.50 -6.41 -13.58
N PRO A 149 9.40 -6.55 -14.58
CA PRO A 149 10.43 -7.58 -14.54
C PRO A 149 11.54 -7.23 -13.54
N SER A 150 12.21 -8.28 -13.04
CA SER A 150 13.18 -8.18 -11.95
C SER A 150 14.43 -7.37 -12.30
N ASP A 151 14.97 -7.58 -13.49
CA ASP A 151 16.13 -6.85 -14.04
C ASP A 151 15.87 -5.36 -14.17
N LEU A 152 14.60 -4.99 -14.39
CA LEU A 152 14.18 -3.61 -14.33
C LEU A 152 14.06 -3.15 -12.87
N LEU A 153 13.24 -3.80 -12.04
CA LEU A 153 12.85 -3.20 -10.76
C LEU A 153 13.93 -3.27 -9.66
N GLN A 154 14.74 -4.33 -9.60
CA GLN A 154 15.72 -4.54 -8.51
C GLN A 154 16.74 -3.41 -8.39
N PRO A 155 17.41 -2.95 -9.47
CA PRO A 155 18.39 -1.86 -9.37
C PRO A 155 17.85 -0.59 -8.70
N TYR A 156 16.57 -0.27 -8.95
CA TYR A 156 15.94 0.92 -8.38
C TYR A 156 15.55 0.73 -6.92
N ILE A 157 15.04 -0.47 -6.56
CA ILE A 157 14.80 -0.81 -5.16
C ILE A 157 16.13 -0.82 -4.40
N ASP A 158 17.19 -1.39 -4.97
CA ASP A 158 18.53 -1.33 -4.38
C ASP A 158 19.02 0.10 -4.19
N MET A 159 18.86 0.96 -5.19
CA MET A 159 19.17 2.39 -5.05
C MET A 159 18.39 2.99 -3.88
N ILE A 160 17.06 2.84 -3.84
CA ILE A 160 16.24 3.46 -2.79
C ILE A 160 16.65 2.92 -1.42
N PHE A 161 16.66 1.60 -1.23
CA PHE A 161 16.82 0.96 0.08
C PHE A 161 18.26 0.98 0.61
N SER A 162 19.27 1.05 -0.26
CA SER A 162 20.67 1.14 0.17
C SER A 162 21.20 2.58 0.32
N HIS A 163 20.49 3.59 -0.18
CA HIS A 163 20.98 4.97 -0.16
C HIS A 163 20.95 5.57 1.26
N PRO A 164 22.08 6.14 1.77
CA PRO A 164 22.15 6.66 3.13
C PRO A 164 21.39 7.98 3.33
N LYS A 165 21.23 8.79 2.28
CA LYS A 165 20.49 10.07 2.35
C LYS A 165 19.00 9.96 1.99
N ILE A 166 18.52 8.77 1.68
CA ILE A 166 17.07 8.53 1.50
C ILE A 166 16.57 8.01 2.85
N LEU A 167 15.82 8.82 3.57
CA LEU A 167 15.10 8.41 4.78
C LEU A 167 13.76 7.78 4.36
N LYS A 168 13.54 6.53 4.78
CA LYS A 168 12.29 5.80 4.52
C LYS A 168 11.47 5.80 5.79
N LEU A 169 10.24 6.27 5.70
CA LEU A 169 9.26 6.26 6.77
C LEU A 169 8.23 5.16 6.46
N GLY A 170 7.93 4.31 7.43
CA GLY A 170 6.89 3.29 7.30
C GLY A 170 6.19 3.01 8.62
N PHE A 171 5.06 2.32 8.58
CA PHE A 171 4.32 1.90 9.77
C PHE A 171 4.25 0.38 9.81
N HIS A 172 4.77 -0.26 10.87
CA HIS A 172 4.86 -1.73 10.94
C HIS A 172 5.60 -2.40 9.76
N PHE A 173 6.61 -1.70 9.25
CA PHE A 173 7.30 -1.99 7.98
C PHE A 173 8.01 -3.36 7.88
N HIS A 174 8.05 -4.14 8.96
CA HIS A 174 8.59 -5.51 8.94
C HIS A 174 7.75 -6.44 8.06
N ALA A 175 6.41 -6.29 8.09
CA ALA A 175 5.51 -7.04 7.22
C ALA A 175 5.79 -6.67 5.76
N ASP A 176 5.73 -5.39 5.42
CA ASP A 176 5.97 -4.88 4.07
C ASP A 176 7.27 -5.43 3.47
N LEU A 177 8.39 -5.37 4.20
CA LEU A 177 9.66 -5.96 3.76
C LEU A 177 9.58 -7.46 3.53
N ALA A 178 8.91 -8.21 4.40
CA ALA A 178 8.74 -9.65 4.22
C ALA A 178 7.96 -9.97 2.94
N GLN A 179 6.87 -9.23 2.67
CA GLN A 179 6.04 -9.42 1.48
C GLN A 179 6.73 -8.94 0.20
N LEU A 180 7.50 -7.85 0.25
CA LEU A 180 8.32 -7.37 -0.87
C LEU A 180 9.40 -8.39 -1.25
N ARG A 181 10.10 -8.98 -0.28
CA ARG A 181 11.11 -10.04 -0.54
C ARG A 181 10.52 -11.28 -1.20
N MET A 182 9.23 -11.55 -0.98
CA MET A 182 8.52 -12.67 -1.61
C MET A 182 8.16 -12.39 -3.07
N ALA A 183 8.06 -11.12 -3.47
CA ALA A 183 7.70 -10.72 -4.82
C ALA A 183 8.73 -11.19 -5.83
N LYS A 184 8.25 -11.73 -6.96
CA LYS A 184 9.10 -12.32 -7.99
C LYS A 184 10.11 -11.32 -8.55
N SER A 185 9.68 -10.07 -8.75
CA SER A 185 10.52 -8.98 -9.24
C SER A 185 11.61 -8.59 -8.25
N LEU A 186 11.42 -8.79 -6.94
CA LEU A 186 12.34 -8.34 -5.88
C LEU A 186 13.04 -9.48 -5.12
N ARG A 187 12.80 -10.73 -5.52
CA ARG A 187 13.42 -11.89 -4.88
C ARG A 187 14.94 -11.81 -5.02
N GLY A 188 15.64 -11.84 -3.88
CA GLY A 188 17.10 -11.74 -3.82
C GLY A 188 17.65 -10.31 -3.78
N CYS A 189 16.79 -9.30 -3.66
CA CYS A 189 17.20 -7.91 -3.49
C CYS A 189 17.76 -7.68 -2.07
N GLU A 190 19.09 -7.66 -1.95
CA GLU A 190 19.80 -7.60 -0.66
C GLU A 190 19.47 -6.33 0.15
N SER A 191 19.19 -5.22 -0.54
CA SER A 191 18.84 -3.96 0.12
C SER A 191 17.55 -4.04 0.93
N LEU A 192 16.66 -4.98 0.63
CA LEU A 192 15.47 -5.24 1.42
C LEU A 192 15.81 -6.00 2.71
N ASP A 193 16.87 -6.81 2.75
CA ASP A 193 17.31 -7.54 3.94
C ASP A 193 18.00 -6.63 4.98
N SER A 194 18.76 -5.65 4.49
CA SER A 194 19.45 -4.67 5.34
C SER A 194 19.23 -3.24 4.84
N PRO A 195 17.99 -2.70 4.96
CA PRO A 195 17.68 -1.38 4.47
C PRO A 195 18.37 -0.30 5.30
N LYS A 196 18.94 0.70 4.63
CA LYS A 196 19.58 1.85 5.31
C LYS A 196 18.59 2.95 5.55
N ASN A 197 18.76 3.67 6.66
CA ASN A 197 18.00 4.88 6.98
C ASN A 197 16.48 4.67 6.88
N LEU A 198 16.00 3.57 7.47
CA LEU A 198 14.59 3.21 7.62
C LEU A 198 14.13 3.55 9.04
N SER A 199 12.99 4.21 9.18
CA SER A 199 12.40 4.57 10.47
C SER A 199 10.93 4.17 10.55
N CYS A 200 10.56 3.54 11.65
CA CYS A 200 9.19 3.18 11.95
C CYS A 200 8.47 4.34 12.65
N ILE A 201 7.38 4.81 12.07
CA ILE A 201 6.59 5.94 12.61
C ILE A 201 6.04 5.60 14.01
N LEU A 202 5.59 4.36 14.24
CA LEU A 202 5.12 3.95 15.57
C LEU A 202 6.23 4.08 16.63
N GLN A 203 7.45 3.66 16.28
CA GLN A 203 8.60 3.78 17.18
C GLN A 203 8.91 5.24 17.48
N LEU A 204 8.88 6.11 16.46
CA LEU A 204 9.05 7.56 16.63
C LEU A 204 7.98 8.14 17.58
N ILE A 205 6.71 7.78 17.41
CA ILE A 205 5.62 8.23 18.30
C ILE A 205 5.87 7.75 19.74
N VAL A 206 6.26 6.49 19.93
CA VAL A 206 6.53 5.93 21.26
C VAL A 206 7.69 6.67 21.94
N ASP A 207 8.76 6.94 21.20
CA ASP A 207 9.95 7.60 21.74
C ASP A 207 9.68 9.09 22.03
N LEU A 208 8.99 9.79 21.12
CA LEU A 208 8.55 11.17 21.36
C LEU A 208 7.60 11.28 22.56
N SER A 209 6.69 10.32 22.72
CA SER A 209 5.76 10.29 23.86
C SER A 209 6.50 10.11 25.19
N LYS A 210 7.52 9.25 25.23
CA LYS A 210 8.39 9.08 26.39
C LYS A 210 9.14 10.37 26.70
N GLU A 211 9.80 10.96 25.69
CA GLU A 211 10.55 12.21 25.83
C GLU A 211 9.68 13.36 26.33
N THR A 212 8.46 13.51 25.79
CA THR A 212 7.49 14.50 26.27
C THR A 212 7.18 14.34 27.75
N GLY A 213 7.05 13.10 28.24
CA GLY A 213 6.80 12.82 29.66
C GLY A 213 7.89 13.36 30.61
N TRP A 214 9.13 13.53 30.12
CA TRP A 214 10.25 14.07 30.90
C TRP A 214 10.38 15.59 30.82
N ARG A 215 9.59 16.26 29.97
CA ARG A 215 9.66 17.72 29.81
C ARG A 215 8.86 18.44 30.89
N SER A 216 9.37 19.60 31.31
CA SER A 216 8.72 20.45 32.31
C SER A 216 7.36 21.00 31.87
N ASN A 217 7.12 21.08 30.55
CA ASN A 217 5.86 21.51 29.95
C ASN A 217 5.01 20.33 29.41
N SER A 218 5.24 19.10 29.87
CA SER A 218 4.51 17.90 29.41
C SER A 218 2.99 18.05 29.44
N ALA A 219 2.44 18.67 30.49
CA ALA A 219 1.00 18.89 30.65
C ALA A 219 0.39 19.84 29.59
N GLU A 220 1.19 20.76 29.04
CA GLU A 220 0.77 21.65 27.95
C GLU A 220 0.80 20.89 26.62
N ILE A 221 1.88 20.16 26.35
CA ILE A 221 2.05 19.34 25.15
C ILE A 221 0.93 18.29 25.04
N HIS A 222 0.59 17.61 26.14
CA HIS A 222 -0.51 16.64 26.16
C HIS A 222 -1.90 17.27 25.96
N ARG A 223 -2.07 18.54 26.32
CA ARG A 223 -3.34 19.25 26.09
C ARG A 223 -3.51 19.67 24.63
N GLU A 224 -2.41 19.97 23.95
CA GLU A 224 -2.41 20.45 22.56
C GLU A 224 -2.41 19.30 21.54
N PHE A 225 -1.75 18.18 21.84
CA PHE A 225 -1.50 17.09 20.87
C PHE A 225 -1.95 15.69 21.34
N GLY A 226 -2.55 15.55 22.52
CA GLY A 226 -2.95 14.27 23.13
C GLY A 226 -4.36 13.81 22.79
#